data_AF-A0AB72Z9S1-F1
#
_entry.id   AF-A0AB72Z9S1-F1
#
_cell.length_a   1.000
_cell.length_b   1.000
_cell.length_c   1.000
_cell.angle_alpha   90.00
_cell.angle_beta   90.00
_cell.angle_gamma   90.00
#
_symmetry.space_group_name_H-M   'P 1'
#
loop_
_entity.id
_entity.type
_entity.pdbx_description
1 polymer ?
#
loop_
_entity_poly.entity_id
_entity_poly.type
_entity_poly.pdbx_seq_one_letter_code
_entity_poly.pdbx_strand_id
1 'polypeptide(L)'
;MKYILAYLTKNENEENPYLWELGSLFKPYDENEIFRLLDLFAGSGENDLKSYYRWRWVLVNDLLNSIMDKGYVDALLEISEFWLDLKSPFDMPFQFQGIENQLTPQEFYTEEYLSKVVLSHKNWLAAEKERVR
;
A
#
# COMPACT_ATOMS: atom_id res chain seq x y z
N MET A 1 1.98 -8.15 -4.75
CA MET A 1 0.77 -9.03 -4.67
C MET A 1 0.71 -9.97 -3.44
N LYS A 2 1.79 -10.17 -2.68
CA LYS A 2 1.82 -11.06 -1.49
C LYS A 2 0.79 -10.70 -0.41
N TYR A 3 0.54 -9.41 -0.22
CA TYR A 3 -0.29 -8.89 0.87
C TYR A 3 -1.80 -9.09 0.63
N ILE A 4 -2.28 -8.85 -0.60
CA ILE A 4 -3.70 -8.99 -0.96
C ILE A 4 -4.15 -10.46 -0.86
N LEU A 5 -3.36 -11.38 -1.40
CA LEU A 5 -3.62 -12.82 -1.32
C LEU A 5 -3.59 -13.35 0.12
N ALA A 6 -2.63 -12.89 0.94
CA ALA A 6 -2.56 -13.28 2.35
C ALA A 6 -3.78 -12.81 3.17
N TYR A 7 -4.33 -11.63 2.84
CA TYR A 7 -5.53 -11.10 3.50
C TYR A 7 -6.79 -11.87 3.09
N LEU A 8 -6.99 -12.10 1.80
CA LEU A 8 -8.13 -12.87 1.27
C LEU A 8 -8.19 -14.29 1.84
N THR A 9 -7.04 -14.95 1.95
CA THR A 9 -6.94 -16.30 2.52
C THR A 9 -7.35 -16.34 4.01
N LYS A 10 -7.21 -15.22 4.73
CA LYS A 10 -7.60 -15.10 6.15
C LYS A 10 -9.05 -14.65 6.34
N ASN A 11 -9.72 -14.17 5.31
CA ASN A 11 -11.06 -13.59 5.37
C ASN A 11 -11.97 -14.21 4.29
N GLU A 12 -12.13 -15.53 4.34
CA GLU A 12 -12.86 -16.34 3.34
C GLU A 12 -14.33 -15.97 3.16
N ASN A 13 -14.93 -15.26 4.12
CA ASN A 13 -16.33 -14.81 4.10
C ASN A 13 -16.47 -13.33 3.71
N GLU A 14 -15.44 -12.72 3.13
CA GLU A 14 -15.51 -11.34 2.65
C GLU A 14 -16.51 -11.25 1.49
N GLU A 15 -17.62 -10.54 1.68
CA GLU A 15 -18.67 -10.40 0.67
C GLU A 15 -18.43 -9.24 -0.30
N ASN A 16 -17.34 -8.47 -0.12
CA ASN A 16 -17.01 -7.38 -1.02
C ASN A 16 -16.69 -7.91 -2.44
N PRO A 17 -17.55 -7.66 -3.44
CA PRO A 17 -17.38 -8.21 -4.78
C PRO A 17 -16.10 -7.73 -5.45
N TYR A 18 -15.64 -6.52 -5.12
CA TYR A 18 -14.40 -5.94 -5.62
C TYR A 18 -13.15 -6.59 -5.01
N LEU A 19 -13.25 -7.22 -3.82
CA LEU A 19 -12.12 -7.90 -3.21
C LEU A 19 -11.85 -9.27 -3.82
N TRP A 20 -12.91 -9.98 -4.21
CA TRP A 20 -12.79 -11.16 -5.06
C TRP A 20 -12.29 -10.78 -6.45
N GLU A 21 -12.69 -9.64 -6.99
CA GLU A 21 -12.21 -9.14 -8.27
C GLU A 21 -10.70 -8.84 -8.21
N LEU A 22 -10.24 -8.11 -7.19
CA LEU A 22 -8.81 -7.85 -6.92
C LEU A 22 -8.01 -9.12 -6.55
N GLY A 23 -8.65 -10.08 -5.90
CA GLY A 23 -8.08 -11.37 -5.50
C GLY A 23 -8.00 -12.42 -6.61
N SER A 24 -8.94 -12.36 -7.55
CA SER A 24 -9.04 -13.23 -8.72
C SER A 24 -8.09 -12.85 -9.84
N LEU A 25 -7.32 -11.76 -9.66
CA LEU A 25 -6.20 -11.35 -10.51
C LEU A 25 -5.03 -12.33 -10.37
N PHE A 26 -5.19 -13.57 -10.84
CA PHE A 26 -4.09 -14.47 -11.16
C PHE A 26 -3.74 -14.42 -12.64
N LYS A 27 -2.43 -14.58 -12.90
CA LYS A 27 -1.80 -14.69 -14.22
C LYS A 27 -2.43 -15.81 -15.08
N PRO A 28 -2.42 -15.68 -16.43
CA PRO A 28 -1.53 -14.80 -17.21
C PRO A 28 -2.22 -13.59 -17.89
N TYR A 29 -1.71 -12.38 -17.59
CA TYR A 29 -1.91 -11.05 -18.22
C TYR A 29 -3.29 -10.37 -18.03
N ASP A 30 -3.43 -9.03 -17.93
CA ASP A 30 -2.67 -7.87 -18.46
C ASP A 30 -2.70 -6.68 -17.47
N GLU A 31 -1.58 -5.95 -17.32
CA GLU A 31 -1.47 -4.77 -16.44
C GLU A 31 -2.49 -3.68 -16.80
N ASN A 32 -2.88 -3.61 -18.08
CA ASN A 32 -3.86 -2.66 -18.60
C ASN A 32 -5.26 -2.82 -17.99
N GLU A 33 -5.65 -4.01 -17.53
CA GLU A 33 -7.02 -4.24 -17.03
C GLU A 33 -7.19 -3.72 -15.59
N ILE A 34 -6.14 -3.77 -14.76
CA ILE A 34 -6.11 -3.13 -13.44
C ILE A 34 -6.19 -1.61 -13.59
N PHE A 35 -5.45 -1.05 -14.55
CA PHE A 35 -5.51 0.38 -14.84
C PHE A 35 -6.83 0.80 -15.47
N ARG A 36 -7.45 -0.06 -16.29
CA ARG A 36 -8.79 0.17 -16.82
C ARG A 36 -9.86 0.18 -15.72
N LEU A 37 -9.75 -0.70 -14.73
CA LEU A 37 -10.62 -0.69 -13.55
C LEU A 37 -10.40 0.56 -12.70
N LEU A 38 -9.16 0.96 -12.45
CA LEU A 38 -8.84 2.21 -11.75
C LEU A 38 -9.29 3.47 -12.53
N ASP A 39 -9.19 3.47 -13.85
CA ASP A 39 -9.69 4.54 -14.74
C ASP A 39 -11.23 4.56 -14.82
N LEU A 40 -11.88 3.39 -14.78
CA LEU A 40 -13.34 3.25 -14.65
C LEU A 40 -13.81 3.83 -13.31
N PHE A 41 -13.06 3.62 -12.23
CA PHE A 41 -13.35 4.16 -10.89
C PHE A 41 -13.06 5.66 -10.76
N ALA A 42 -12.07 6.18 -11.49
CA ALA A 42 -11.81 7.62 -11.55
C ALA A 42 -12.95 8.41 -12.20
N GLY A 43 -13.84 7.73 -12.95
CA GLY A 43 -15.04 8.29 -13.57
C GLY A 43 -16.36 7.98 -12.85
N SER A 44 -16.36 7.23 -11.75
CA SER A 44 -17.57 6.75 -11.08
C SER A 44 -17.75 7.35 -9.67
N GLY A 45 -18.97 7.24 -9.14
CA GLY A 45 -19.49 8.09 -8.05
C GLY A 45 -18.76 7.98 -6.70
N GLU A 46 -19.17 8.85 -5.77
CA GLU A 46 -18.56 9.08 -4.44
C GLU A 46 -18.28 7.81 -3.60
N ASN A 47 -19.06 6.74 -3.78
CA ASN A 47 -18.89 5.47 -3.06
C ASN A 47 -17.63 4.68 -3.49
N ASP A 48 -17.20 4.83 -4.73
CA ASP A 48 -16.06 4.09 -5.27
C ASP A 48 -14.72 4.67 -4.79
N LEU A 49 -14.65 6.00 -4.69
CA LEU A 49 -13.53 6.73 -4.07
C LEU A 49 -13.37 6.38 -2.58
N LYS A 50 -14.48 6.33 -1.82
CA LYS A 50 -14.42 5.91 -0.41
C LYS A 50 -13.93 4.48 -0.25
N SER A 51 -14.34 3.58 -1.14
CA SER A 51 -13.88 2.20 -1.16
C SER A 51 -12.38 2.10 -1.47
N TYR A 52 -11.89 2.88 -2.44
CA TYR A 52 -10.46 2.98 -2.76
C TYR A 52 -9.63 3.43 -1.55
N TYR A 53 -10.00 4.52 -0.88
CA TYR A 53 -9.28 5.01 0.30
C TYR A 53 -9.33 4.03 1.48
N ARG A 54 -10.46 3.35 1.67
CA ARG A 54 -10.58 2.31 2.70
C ARG A 54 -9.59 1.16 2.46
N TRP A 55 -9.41 0.74 1.21
CA TRP A 55 -8.47 -0.34 0.88
C TRP A 55 -7.03 0.04 1.11
N ARG A 56 -6.62 1.25 0.71
CA ARG A 56 -5.27 1.73 0.99
C ARG A 56 -5.01 1.79 2.50
N TRP A 57 -5.99 2.24 3.28
CA TRP A 57 -5.90 2.28 4.73
C TRP A 57 -5.67 0.90 5.35
N VAL A 58 -6.40 -0.13 4.89
CA VAL A 58 -6.23 -1.52 5.37
C VAL A 58 -4.84 -2.04 5.00
N LEU A 59 -4.44 -1.93 3.73
CA LEU A 59 -3.16 -2.45 3.23
C LEU A 59 -1.95 -1.83 3.94
N VAL A 60 -1.99 -0.53 4.20
CA VAL A 60 -0.91 0.17 4.90
C VAL A 60 -0.87 -0.20 6.39
N ASN A 61 -2.01 -0.44 7.05
CA ASN A 61 -2.01 -0.98 8.43
C ASN A 61 -1.42 -2.39 8.49
N ASP A 62 -1.78 -3.25 7.55
CA ASP A 62 -1.25 -4.61 7.48
C ASP A 62 0.26 -4.61 7.25
N LEU A 63 0.76 -3.71 6.39
CA LEU A 63 2.20 -3.49 6.22
C LEU A 63 2.87 -3.08 7.54
N LEU A 64 2.32 -2.09 8.26
CA LEU A 64 2.92 -1.64 9.52
C LEU A 64 2.95 -2.75 10.57
N ASN A 65 1.93 -3.61 10.60
CA ASN A 65 1.90 -4.77 11.48
C ASN A 65 2.91 -5.86 11.05
N SER A 66 3.11 -6.07 9.75
CA SER A 66 4.02 -7.12 9.24
C SER A 66 5.50 -6.79 9.47
N ILE A 67 5.84 -5.52 9.65
CA ILE A 67 7.23 -5.07 9.85
C ILE A 67 7.63 -4.89 11.32
N MET A 68 6.71 -4.99 12.29
CA MET A 68 7.00 -4.68 13.70
C MET A 68 8.11 -5.57 14.30
N ASP A 69 8.17 -6.83 13.89
CA ASP A 69 9.13 -7.81 14.42
C ASP A 69 10.37 -7.98 13.53
N LYS A 70 10.53 -7.12 12.51
CA LYS A 70 11.62 -7.22 11.53
C LYS A 70 12.80 -6.33 11.91
N GLY A 71 14.00 -6.74 11.49
CA GLY A 71 15.16 -5.86 11.51
C GLY A 71 14.94 -4.64 10.61
N TYR A 72 15.57 -3.51 10.94
CA TYR A 72 15.29 -2.24 10.26
C TYR A 72 15.58 -2.27 8.75
N VAL A 73 16.58 -3.04 8.30
CA VAL A 73 16.87 -3.22 6.87
C VAL A 73 15.72 -3.93 6.16
N ASP A 74 15.30 -5.08 6.69
CA ASP A 74 14.22 -5.88 6.09
C ASP A 74 12.89 -5.12 6.08
N ALA A 75 12.60 -4.38 7.16
CA ALA A 75 11.42 -3.52 7.23
C ALA A 75 11.42 -2.44 6.16
N LEU A 76 12.54 -1.74 5.94
CA LEU A 76 12.65 -0.69 4.92
C LEU A 76 12.58 -1.24 3.49
N LEU A 77 13.16 -2.41 3.24
CA LEU A 77 13.03 -3.11 1.96
C LEU A 77 11.57 -3.49 1.70
N GLU A 78 10.89 -4.05 2.70
CA GLU A 78 9.49 -4.44 2.58
C GLU A 78 8.55 -3.26 2.31
N ILE A 79 8.78 -2.11 2.97
CA ILE A 79 8.04 -0.87 2.69
C ILE A 79 8.31 -0.40 1.25
N SER A 80 9.56 -0.47 0.79
CA SER A 80 9.92 -0.07 -0.57
C SER A 80 9.20 -0.94 -1.61
N GLU A 81 9.27 -2.27 -1.45
CA GLU A 81 8.58 -3.23 -2.32
C GLU A 81 7.07 -3.03 -2.31
N PHE A 82 6.48 -2.78 -1.15
CA PHE A 82 5.05 -2.51 -1.01
C PHE A 82 4.59 -1.31 -1.85
N TRP A 83 5.31 -0.19 -1.80
CA TRP A 83 4.93 1.01 -2.57
C TRP A 83 5.22 0.87 -4.06
N LEU A 84 6.28 0.15 -4.44
CA LEU A 84 6.51 -0.22 -5.84
C LEU A 84 5.40 -1.11 -6.39
N ASP A 85 4.94 -2.09 -5.61
CA ASP A 85 3.80 -2.96 -5.95
C ASP A 85 2.51 -2.14 -6.16
N LEU A 86 2.35 -1.04 -5.43
CA LEU A 86 1.24 -0.08 -5.58
C LEU A 86 1.50 1.01 -6.64
N LYS A 87 2.54 0.87 -7.47
CA LYS A 87 2.93 1.81 -8.53
C LYS A 87 3.21 3.23 -8.02
N SER A 88 3.64 3.35 -6.76
CA SER A 88 4.14 4.60 -6.16
C SER A 88 3.17 5.78 -6.33
N PRO A 89 1.96 5.73 -5.74
CA PRO A 89 0.99 6.81 -5.88
C PRO A 89 1.57 8.12 -5.35
N PHE A 90 1.20 9.24 -5.96
CA PHE A 90 1.83 10.55 -5.69
C PHE A 90 1.72 11.01 -4.23
N ASP A 91 0.72 10.52 -3.50
CA ASP A 91 0.48 10.87 -2.10
C ASP A 91 1.00 9.81 -1.11
N MET A 92 1.83 8.86 -1.56
CA MET A 92 2.46 7.88 -0.67
C MET A 92 3.37 8.57 0.36
N PRO A 93 3.42 8.10 1.62
CA PRO A 93 4.24 8.67 2.69
C PRO A 93 5.68 8.13 2.71
N PHE A 94 6.17 7.66 1.56
CA PHE A 94 7.46 7.00 1.44
C PHE A 94 8.30 7.63 0.34
N GLN A 95 9.60 7.74 0.59
CA GLN A 95 10.54 8.28 -0.36
C GLN A 95 11.63 7.25 -0.64
N PHE A 96 11.77 6.86 -1.91
CA PHE A 96 12.80 5.91 -2.30
C PHE A 96 14.20 6.51 -2.18
N GLN A 97 15.17 5.68 -1.85
CA GLN A 97 16.56 6.11 -1.85
C GLN A 97 16.98 6.62 -3.24
N GLY A 98 17.59 7.81 -3.29
CA GLY A 98 18.09 8.40 -4.53
C GLY A 98 17.01 8.99 -5.45
N ILE A 99 15.73 8.94 -5.05
CA ILE A 99 14.63 9.65 -5.72
C ILE A 99 14.29 10.88 -4.88
N GLU A 100 14.66 12.06 -5.37
CA GLU A 100 14.40 13.36 -4.75
C GLU A 100 15.01 13.54 -3.34
N ASN A 101 15.83 12.59 -2.87
CA ASN A 101 16.71 12.73 -1.70
C ASN A 101 18.14 12.38 -2.07
N GLN A 102 19.09 12.94 -1.30
CA GLN A 102 20.51 12.63 -1.43
C GLN A 102 20.98 11.66 -0.33
N LEU A 103 20.07 10.84 0.21
CA LEU A 103 20.41 9.90 1.27
C LEU A 103 21.32 8.79 0.73
N THR A 104 22.47 8.63 1.35
CA THR A 104 23.34 7.48 1.11
C THR A 104 22.70 6.19 1.65
N PRO A 105 23.12 4.99 1.20
CA PRO A 105 22.56 3.75 1.73
C PRO A 105 22.73 3.63 3.25
N GLN A 106 23.82 4.18 3.78
CA GLN A 106 24.16 4.17 5.20
C GLN A 106 23.23 5.05 6.03
N GLU A 107 22.70 6.13 5.45
CA GLU A 107 21.72 7.00 6.10
C GLU A 107 20.29 6.46 5.95
N PHE A 108 20.01 5.81 4.82
CA PHE A 108 18.70 5.23 4.52
C PHE A 108 18.42 3.99 5.38
N TYR A 109 19.36 3.07 5.50
CA TYR A 109 19.18 1.82 6.25
C TYR A 109 19.57 1.98 7.72
N THR A 110 18.82 2.82 8.44
CA THR A 110 18.98 3.04 9.89
C THR A 110 17.68 2.86 10.64
N GLU A 111 17.77 2.53 11.93
CA GLU A 111 16.61 2.45 12.83
C GLU A 111 15.92 3.82 13.00
N GLU A 112 16.69 4.91 13.02
CA GLU A 112 16.16 6.27 13.08
C GLU A 112 15.33 6.58 11.82
N TYR A 113 15.83 6.21 10.64
CA TYR A 113 15.11 6.41 9.39
C TYR A 113 13.82 5.59 9.34
N LEU A 114 13.87 4.30 9.74
CA LEU A 114 12.67 3.48 9.87
C LEU A 114 11.63 4.13 10.79
N SER A 115 12.05 4.65 11.94
CA SER A 115 11.16 5.32 12.89
C SER A 115 10.46 6.52 12.26
N LYS A 116 11.18 7.32 11.47
CA LYS A 116 10.63 8.45 10.70
C LYS A 116 9.64 7.98 9.63
N VAL A 117 9.99 6.94 8.87
CA VAL A 117 9.13 6.34 7.85
C VAL A 117 7.83 5.84 8.48
N VAL A 118 7.88 5.08 9.57
CA VAL A 118 6.69 4.57 10.27
C VAL A 118 5.82 5.72 10.77
N LEU A 119 6.42 6.79 11.30
CA LEU A 119 5.67 7.97 11.73
C LEU A 119 4.94 8.64 10.55
N SER A 120 5.61 8.81 9.41
CA SER A 120 4.98 9.34 8.19
C SER A 120 3.79 8.49 7.74
N HIS A 121 3.91 7.16 7.79
CA HIS A 121 2.82 6.24 7.45
C HIS A 121 1.64 6.35 8.42
N LYS A 122 1.90 6.50 9.73
CA LYS A 122 0.84 6.71 10.73
C LYS A 122 0.10 8.03 10.51
N ASN A 123 0.83 9.10 10.21
CA ASN A 123 0.22 10.40 9.88
C ASN A 123 -0.62 10.32 8.60
N TRP A 124 -0.12 9.63 7.60
CA TRP A 124 -0.83 9.39 6.35
C TRP A 124 -2.12 8.58 6.56
N LEU A 125 -2.08 7.50 7.35
CA LEU A 125 -3.26 6.72 7.73
C LEU A 125 -4.32 7.55 8.45
N ALA A 126 -3.92 8.51 9.29
CA ALA A 126 -4.85 9.41 9.95
C ALA A 126 -5.56 10.33 8.94
N ALA A 127 -4.82 10.87 7.96
CA ALA A 127 -5.40 11.68 6.89
C ALA A 127 -6.31 10.85 5.96
N GLU A 128 -5.87 9.64 5.59
CA GLU A 128 -6.64 8.75 4.72
C GLU A 128 -7.96 8.33 5.39
N LYS A 129 -7.97 8.14 6.71
CA LYS A 129 -9.19 7.83 7.48
C LYS A 129 -10.26 8.93 7.39
N GLU A 130 -9.86 10.21 7.33
CA GLU A 130 -10.81 11.32 7.15
C GLU A 130 -11.40 11.33 5.74
N ARG A 131 -10.70 10.79 4.73
CA ARG A 131 -11.22 10.65 3.35
C ARG A 131 -12.22 9.50 3.18
N VAL A 132 -12.23 8.56 4.12
CA VAL A 132 -13.16 7.41 4.15
C VAL A 132 -14.50 7.76 4.81
N ARG A 133 -14.55 8.81 5.65
CA ARG A 133 -15.78 9.28 6.30
C ARG A 133 -16.72 9.92 5.29
#